data_AF-A0A096VQZ5-F1
#
_entry.id   AF-A0A096VQZ5-F1
#
_cell.length_a   1.000
_cell.length_b   1.000
_cell.length_c   1.000
_cell.angle_alpha   90.00
_cell.angle_beta   90.00
_cell.angle_gamma   90.00
#
_symmetry.space_group_name_H-M   'P 1'
#
loop_
_entity.id
_entity.type
_entity.pdbx_description
1 polymer ?
#
loop_
_entity_poly.entity_id
_entity_poly.type
_entity_poly.pdbx_seq_one_letter_code
_entity_poly.pdbx_strand_id
1 'polypeptide(L)'
;RLGQAETENLMPHDLINSKPISSAIREFFGSSQLSQFMDQTNPLSEVTHKRRISALGPGGLTRERAGFEVRDVHPTHYGRVCPIETPEGPNIGLINSLALYAQLNDYGFLETPYRKVENSKLTDEVHYLSAIEEGKYVVAQANATVDKDGNLVDELVSAREGSERETRMVTPDRVQYIDVAPSQIVSAAASLVPFLEHDDANRALMGANMQRQAVPCLRADKPLVGTGIERTVAVDSGTAVQATRGGVVDYVDANRVVIRVNDDEAVAGEVGVDIYNLIKYTRSNQNTNINQRPMVKVGDIVARGDVIADGASTDMGELALGQN
;
A
#
# COMPACT_ATOMS: atom_id res chain seq x y z
N ARG A 1 51.70 16.67 -5.28
CA ARG A 1 52.69 16.07 -6.21
C ARG A 1 52.00 14.87 -6.85
N LEU A 2 51.38 15.07 -8.02
CA LEU A 2 50.94 13.98 -8.88
C LEU A 2 52.19 13.46 -9.58
N GLY A 3 52.71 12.32 -9.14
CA GLY A 3 53.75 11.62 -9.89
C GLY A 3 53.15 11.12 -11.20
N GLN A 4 53.81 11.39 -12.32
CA GLN A 4 53.53 10.72 -13.59
C GLN A 4 53.58 9.21 -13.34
N ALA A 5 52.42 8.55 -13.38
CA ALA A 5 52.37 7.10 -13.43
C ALA A 5 52.87 6.66 -14.82
N GLU A 6 53.79 5.69 -14.82
CA GLU A 6 54.29 5.03 -16.03
C GLU A 6 53.08 4.55 -16.87
N THR A 7 53.03 5.00 -18.11
CA THR A 7 51.82 4.95 -18.96
C THR A 7 51.69 3.63 -19.72
N GLU A 8 52.58 2.67 -19.48
CA GLU A 8 52.57 1.36 -20.11
C GLU A 8 52.07 0.30 -19.10
N ASN A 9 50.99 -0.40 -19.46
CA ASN A 9 50.24 -1.41 -18.67
C ASN A 9 49.21 -0.90 -17.63
N LEU A 10 48.67 0.31 -17.78
CA LEU A 10 47.50 0.71 -16.98
C LEU A 10 46.25 -0.06 -17.42
N MET A 11 45.69 -0.85 -16.50
CA MET A 11 44.41 -1.52 -16.71
C MET A 11 43.27 -0.62 -16.21
N PRO A 12 42.05 -0.69 -16.77
CA PRO A 12 40.95 0.20 -16.39
C PRO A 12 40.60 0.22 -14.89
N HIS A 13 40.87 -0.88 -14.16
CA HIS A 13 40.63 -0.94 -12.72
C HIS A 13 41.62 -0.12 -11.88
N ASP A 14 42.81 0.18 -12.41
CA ASP A 14 43.81 1.04 -11.75
C ASP A 14 43.41 2.53 -11.79
N LEU A 15 42.54 2.89 -12.74
CA LEU A 15 42.02 4.25 -12.92
C LEU A 15 40.71 4.50 -12.16
N ILE A 16 40.02 3.45 -11.72
CA ILE A 16 38.69 3.55 -11.10
C ILE A 16 38.78 3.25 -9.61
N ASN A 17 38.55 4.27 -8.78
CA ASN A 17 38.39 4.09 -7.34
C ASN A 17 36.91 3.93 -6.98
N SER A 18 36.52 2.76 -6.44
CA SER A 18 35.14 2.44 -6.02
C SER A 18 34.79 2.97 -4.62
N LYS A 19 35.76 3.44 -3.83
CA LYS A 19 35.53 3.93 -2.47
C LYS A 19 34.58 5.12 -2.40
N PRO A 20 34.69 6.17 -3.25
CA PRO A 20 33.76 7.31 -3.22
C PRO A 20 32.31 6.88 -3.48
N ILE A 21 32.10 5.97 -4.43
CA ILE A 21 30.77 5.45 -4.77
C ILE A 21 30.18 4.69 -3.57
N SER A 22 30.94 3.76 -3.01
CA SER A 22 30.50 2.97 -1.85
C SER A 22 30.26 3.84 -0.62
N SER A 23 31.08 4.88 -0.40
CA SER A 23 30.92 5.81 0.71
C SER A 23 29.63 6.62 0.57
N ALA A 24 29.35 7.16 -0.62
CA ALA A 24 28.14 7.93 -0.87
C ALA A 24 26.87 7.10 -0.64
N ILE A 25 26.86 5.85 -1.10
CA ILE A 25 25.73 4.93 -0.89
C ILE A 25 25.56 4.61 0.60
N ARG A 26 26.65 4.32 1.32
CA ARG A 26 26.60 4.06 2.77
C ARG A 26 26.12 5.28 3.55
N GLU A 27 26.55 6.48 3.18
CA GLU A 27 26.12 7.72 3.81
C GLU A 27 24.62 7.95 3.59
N PHE A 28 24.12 7.70 2.38
CA PHE A 28 22.69 7.78 2.09
C PHE A 28 21.86 6.82 2.95
N PHE A 29 22.18 5.52 2.95
CA PHE A 29 21.39 4.55 3.73
C PHE A 29 21.62 4.61 5.25
N GLY A 30 22.80 5.09 5.69
CA GLY A 30 23.15 5.15 7.11
C GLY A 30 22.69 6.41 7.82
N SER A 31 22.66 7.56 7.13
CA SER A 31 22.47 8.88 7.77
C SER A 31 21.30 9.69 7.22
N SER A 32 20.67 9.28 6.10
CA SER A 32 19.53 10.01 5.54
C SER A 32 18.32 9.98 6.48
N GLN A 33 17.64 11.12 6.63
CA GLN A 33 16.38 11.22 7.37
C GLN A 33 15.25 10.37 6.76
N LEU A 34 15.34 10.05 5.47
CA LEU A 34 14.39 9.20 4.77
C LEU A 34 14.71 7.71 4.90
N SER A 35 15.95 7.35 5.31
CA SER A 35 16.35 5.99 5.62
C SER A 35 16.07 5.70 7.09
N GLN A 36 14.84 5.27 7.38
CA GLN A 36 14.38 5.04 8.75
C GLN A 36 14.37 3.55 9.09
N PHE A 37 14.56 3.23 10.36
CA PHE A 37 14.28 1.88 10.85
C PHE A 37 12.81 1.54 10.59
N MET A 38 12.58 0.38 9.97
CA MET A 38 11.23 -0.03 9.64
C MET A 38 10.42 -0.27 10.91
N ASP A 39 9.24 0.37 10.98
CA ASP A 39 8.21 0.04 11.95
C ASP A 39 7.61 -1.34 11.60
N GLN A 40 7.94 -2.32 12.43
CA GLN A 40 7.57 -3.73 12.31
C GLN A 40 6.83 -4.20 13.57
N THR A 41 6.04 -3.30 14.17
CA THR A 41 5.21 -3.65 15.32
C THR A 41 4.18 -4.73 14.94
N ASN A 42 3.50 -4.53 13.80
CA ASN A 42 2.53 -5.44 13.21
C ASN A 42 2.52 -5.27 11.66
N PRO A 43 1.84 -6.16 10.90
CA PRO A 43 1.83 -6.12 9.44
C PRO A 43 1.30 -4.80 8.85
N LEU A 44 0.28 -4.19 9.47
CA LEU A 44 -0.27 -2.92 9.02
C LEU A 44 0.75 -1.78 9.16
N SER A 45 1.49 -1.75 10.27
CA SER A 45 2.51 -0.74 10.51
C SER A 45 3.60 -0.78 9.43
N GLU A 46 4.01 -1.99 9.03
CA GLU A 46 4.99 -2.19 7.96
C GLU A 46 4.47 -1.68 6.60
N VAL A 47 3.25 -2.06 6.23
CA VAL A 47 2.63 -1.63 4.96
C VAL A 47 2.46 -0.12 4.92
N THR A 48 1.91 0.47 5.98
CA THR A 48 1.74 1.94 6.05
C THR A 48 3.09 2.64 5.98
N HIS A 49 4.12 2.13 6.67
CA HIS A 49 5.43 2.78 6.66
C HIS A 49 6.07 2.80 5.26
N LYS A 50 5.93 1.70 4.50
CA LYS A 50 6.38 1.62 3.11
C LYS A 50 5.60 2.56 2.17
N ARG A 51 4.34 2.86 2.49
CA ARG A 51 3.44 3.74 1.71
C ARG A 51 3.37 5.18 2.22
N ARG A 52 4.30 5.57 3.09
CA ARG A 52 4.35 6.91 3.71
C ARG A 52 5.07 7.90 2.80
N ILE A 53 4.51 9.10 2.68
CA ILE A 53 5.11 10.24 1.99
C ILE A 53 5.53 11.28 3.04
N SER A 54 6.73 11.84 2.87
CA SER A 54 7.29 12.87 3.75
C SER A 54 7.65 14.12 2.94
N ALA A 55 7.15 15.27 3.37
CA ALA A 55 7.59 16.58 2.88
C ALA A 55 8.89 17.05 3.56
N LEU A 56 9.36 16.34 4.58
CA LEU A 56 10.62 16.58 5.29
C LEU A 56 11.77 15.81 4.63
N GLY A 57 12.98 16.38 4.66
CA GLY A 57 14.21 15.73 4.19
C GLY A 57 15.08 16.67 3.35
N PRO A 58 16.17 16.16 2.74
CA PRO A 58 17.02 16.94 1.84
C PRO A 58 16.21 17.52 0.68
N GLY A 59 16.25 18.85 0.51
CA GLY A 59 15.45 19.56 -0.51
C GLY A 59 13.96 19.73 -0.17
N GLY A 60 13.52 19.22 0.98
CA GLY A 60 12.15 19.37 1.48
C GLY A 60 11.97 20.56 2.43
N LEU A 61 10.84 20.55 3.12
CA LEU A 61 10.50 21.55 4.15
C LEU A 61 11.17 21.21 5.48
N THR A 62 11.40 22.23 6.30
CA THR A 62 11.71 22.06 7.72
C THR A 62 10.47 22.33 8.56
N ARG A 63 10.37 21.71 9.74
CA ARG A 63 9.20 21.84 10.63
C ARG A 63 8.86 23.30 10.96
N GLU A 64 9.88 24.13 11.12
CA GLU A 64 9.78 25.56 11.48
C GLU A 64 9.34 26.43 10.30
N ARG A 65 9.68 26.04 9.07
CA ARG A 65 9.32 26.79 7.84
C ARG A 65 7.99 26.33 7.25
N ALA A 66 7.49 25.18 7.67
CA ALA A 66 6.20 24.66 7.24
C ALA A 66 5.05 25.42 7.92
N GLY A 67 4.52 26.42 7.22
CA GLY A 67 3.32 27.17 7.60
C GLY A 67 2.04 26.34 7.54
N PHE A 68 0.90 27.00 7.77
CA PHE A 68 -0.41 26.37 7.77
C PHE A 68 -0.80 25.84 6.38
N GLU A 69 -0.57 26.63 5.32
CA GLU A 69 -0.99 26.33 3.94
C GLU A 69 -0.46 24.99 3.40
N VAL A 70 0.76 24.60 3.78
CA VAL A 70 1.38 23.33 3.34
C VAL A 70 0.95 22.13 4.17
N ARG A 71 0.33 22.35 5.33
CA ARG A 71 -0.16 21.31 6.24
C ARG A 71 -1.65 21.03 6.05
N ASP A 72 -2.37 21.95 5.43
CA ASP A 72 -3.80 21.85 5.20
C ASP A 72 -4.13 20.81 4.11
N VAL A 73 -5.35 20.31 4.13
CA VAL A 73 -5.81 19.30 3.18
C VAL A 73 -6.24 19.99 1.88
N HIS A 74 -5.45 19.82 0.83
CA HIS A 74 -5.78 20.35 -0.48
C HIS A 74 -6.79 19.45 -1.21
N PRO A 75 -7.76 19.99 -1.99
CA PRO A 75 -8.71 19.19 -2.77
C PRO A 75 -8.07 18.20 -3.75
N THR A 76 -6.82 18.46 -4.18
CA THR A 76 -6.06 17.54 -5.05
C THR A 76 -5.61 16.25 -4.37
N HIS A 77 -5.65 16.20 -3.04
CA HIS A 77 -5.35 14.99 -2.27
C HIS A 77 -6.38 13.87 -2.51
N TYR A 78 -7.59 14.21 -2.98
CA TYR A 78 -8.65 13.25 -3.25
C TYR A 78 -8.15 12.08 -4.12
N GLY A 79 -8.25 10.86 -3.58
CA GLY A 79 -7.83 9.64 -4.26
C GLY A 79 -6.31 9.41 -4.34
N ARG A 80 -5.48 10.33 -3.83
CA ARG A 80 -4.02 10.32 -3.95
C ARG A 80 -3.32 10.21 -2.60
N VAL A 81 -3.71 11.08 -1.67
CA VAL A 81 -3.16 11.17 -0.32
C VAL A 81 -4.31 11.09 0.66
N CYS A 82 -4.20 10.22 1.65
CA CYS A 82 -5.23 10.06 2.66
C CYS A 82 -5.35 11.34 3.51
N PRO A 83 -6.55 11.94 3.61
CA PRO A 83 -6.74 13.16 4.39
C PRO A 83 -6.80 12.92 5.92
N ILE A 84 -6.99 11.66 6.34
CA ILE A 84 -7.20 11.28 7.74
C ILE A 84 -5.89 10.79 8.38
N GLU A 85 -5.08 10.03 7.64
CA GLU A 85 -3.90 9.39 8.19
C GLU A 85 -2.66 10.29 8.12
N THR A 86 -2.49 11.07 9.19
CA THR A 86 -1.28 11.86 9.48
C THR A 86 -0.90 11.69 10.95
N PRO A 87 0.40 11.76 11.31
CA PRO A 87 0.81 11.82 12.71
C PRO A 87 0.23 13.06 13.41
N GLU A 88 -0.08 12.90 14.69
CA GLU A 88 -0.44 14.00 15.57
C GLU A 88 0.80 14.84 15.95
N GLY A 89 0.57 16.10 16.32
CA GLY A 89 1.61 16.99 16.84
C GLY A 89 2.44 17.69 15.76
N PRO A 90 3.76 17.86 15.95
CA PRO A 90 4.58 18.77 15.12
C PRO A 90 4.65 18.41 13.63
N ASN A 91 4.42 17.14 13.29
CA ASN A 91 4.52 16.61 11.93
C ASN A 91 3.18 16.56 11.19
N ILE A 92 2.09 17.05 11.80
CA ILE A 92 0.77 17.06 11.16
C ILE A 92 0.82 17.72 9.78
N GLY A 93 0.26 17.02 8.77
CA GLY A 93 0.20 17.45 7.37
C GLY A 93 1.51 17.32 6.59
N LEU A 94 2.64 17.08 7.26
CA LEU A 94 3.97 16.94 6.63
C LEU A 94 4.34 15.49 6.34
N ILE A 95 3.65 14.56 7.00
CA ILE A 95 3.77 13.13 6.79
C ILE A 95 2.37 12.62 6.54
N ASN A 96 2.14 12.11 5.34
CA ASN A 96 0.85 11.57 4.94
C ASN A 96 1.03 10.17 4.38
N SER A 97 -0.05 9.41 4.28
CA SER A 97 -0.07 8.10 3.62
C SER A 97 -0.67 8.18 2.23
N LEU A 98 -0.17 7.34 1.32
CA LEU A 98 -0.82 7.10 0.03
C LEU A 98 -2.24 6.56 0.23
N ALA A 99 -3.18 7.03 -0.59
CA ALA A 99 -4.50 6.43 -0.69
C ALA A 99 -4.43 5.01 -1.31
N LEU A 100 -5.51 4.23 -1.23
CA LEU A 100 -5.53 2.82 -1.65
C LEU A 100 -5.05 2.61 -3.10
N TYR A 101 -5.69 3.28 -4.06
CA TYR A 101 -5.43 3.09 -5.49
C TYR A 101 -4.48 4.12 -6.10
N ALA A 102 -3.88 4.97 -5.26
CA ALA A 102 -2.94 5.98 -5.72
C ALA A 102 -1.67 5.32 -6.28
N GLN A 103 -1.19 5.84 -7.42
CA GLN A 103 0.07 5.41 -8.01
C GLN A 103 0.91 6.62 -8.46
N LEU A 104 2.20 6.38 -8.71
CA LEU A 104 3.08 7.37 -9.32
C LEU A 104 3.16 7.11 -10.82
N ASN A 105 3.12 8.19 -11.62
CA ASN A 105 3.42 8.10 -13.04
C ASN A 105 4.92 8.19 -13.34
N ASP A 106 5.28 8.08 -14.61
CA ASP A 106 6.67 8.12 -15.08
C ASP A 106 7.41 9.43 -14.73
N TYR A 107 6.65 10.51 -14.48
CA TYR A 107 7.19 11.81 -14.07
C TYR A 107 7.23 12.00 -12.55
N GLY A 108 6.72 11.04 -11.77
CA GLY A 108 6.64 11.10 -10.32
C GLY A 108 5.44 11.88 -9.75
N PHE A 109 4.42 12.18 -10.55
CA PHE A 109 3.17 12.75 -10.07
C PHE A 109 2.21 11.65 -9.58
N LEU A 110 1.40 12.00 -8.58
CA LEU A 110 0.36 11.12 -8.06
C LEU A 110 -0.86 11.10 -9.00
N GLU A 111 -1.28 9.90 -9.34
CA GLU A 111 -2.46 9.60 -10.14
C GLU A 111 -3.43 8.72 -9.37
N THR A 112 -4.69 8.80 -9.74
CA THR A 112 -5.77 8.00 -9.16
C THR A 112 -6.68 7.51 -10.29
N PRO A 113 -7.25 6.30 -10.19
CA PRO A 113 -8.04 5.73 -11.25
C PRO A 113 -9.47 6.29 -11.24
N TYR A 114 -10.00 6.51 -12.43
CA TYR A 114 -11.39 6.88 -12.68
C TYR A 114 -11.96 6.03 -13.82
N ARG A 115 -13.26 5.71 -13.74
CA ARG A 115 -13.96 5.05 -14.85
C ARG A 115 -14.50 6.11 -15.80
N LYS A 116 -14.33 5.88 -17.09
CA LYS A 116 -14.78 6.80 -18.14
C LYS A 116 -16.29 6.68 -18.37
N VAL A 117 -16.95 7.81 -18.57
CA VAL A 117 -18.37 7.91 -18.91
C VAL A 117 -18.49 8.51 -20.31
N GLU A 118 -19.17 7.80 -21.20
CA GLU A 118 -19.45 8.26 -22.57
C GLU A 118 -20.96 8.28 -22.81
N ASN A 119 -21.50 9.41 -23.26
CA ASN A 119 -22.94 9.58 -23.52
C ASN A 119 -23.81 9.15 -22.31
N SER A 120 -23.43 9.56 -21.10
CA SER A 120 -24.09 9.20 -19.83
C SER A 120 -24.08 7.71 -19.47
N LYS A 121 -23.30 6.91 -20.19
CA LYS A 121 -23.09 5.50 -19.93
C LYS A 121 -21.69 5.25 -19.38
N LEU A 122 -21.65 4.57 -18.25
CA LEU A 122 -20.44 4.11 -17.60
C LEU A 122 -19.78 3.00 -18.42
N THR A 123 -18.50 3.17 -18.70
CA THR A 123 -17.68 2.18 -19.38
C THR A 123 -16.83 1.39 -18.36
N ASP A 124 -16.24 0.28 -18.82
CA ASP A 124 -15.26 -0.49 -18.05
C ASP A 124 -13.82 0.01 -18.25
N GLU A 125 -13.63 1.08 -19.04
CA GLU A 125 -12.34 1.72 -19.23
C GLU A 125 -11.94 2.51 -17.97
N VAL A 126 -10.82 2.12 -17.36
CA VAL A 126 -10.23 2.81 -16.21
C VAL A 126 -9.03 3.64 -16.68
N HIS A 127 -9.09 4.95 -16.45
CA HIS A 127 -8.00 5.88 -16.73
C HIS A 127 -7.41 6.41 -15.44
N TYR A 128 -6.09 6.37 -15.33
CA TYR A 128 -5.37 7.05 -14.26
C TYR A 128 -5.17 8.50 -14.65
N LEU A 129 -5.64 9.41 -13.80
CA LEU A 129 -5.55 10.85 -14.05
C LEU A 129 -4.67 11.52 -13.00
N SER A 130 -3.74 12.34 -13.47
CA SER A 130 -2.99 13.26 -12.61
C SER A 130 -3.89 14.38 -12.09
N ALA A 131 -3.42 15.09 -11.06
CA ALA A 131 -4.20 16.20 -10.47
C ALA A 131 -4.52 17.32 -11.48
N ILE A 132 -3.63 17.52 -12.47
CA ILE A 132 -3.74 18.53 -13.51
C ILE A 132 -4.77 18.12 -14.57
N GLU A 133 -4.80 16.83 -14.93
CA GLU A 133 -5.74 16.29 -15.90
C GLU A 133 -7.15 16.22 -15.32
N GLU A 134 -7.28 15.72 -14.08
CA GLU A 134 -8.56 15.64 -13.38
C GLU A 134 -9.28 16.99 -13.34
N GLY A 135 -8.56 18.09 -13.13
CA GLY A 135 -9.14 19.44 -13.06
C GLY A 135 -9.80 19.93 -14.35
N LYS A 136 -9.62 19.24 -15.48
CA LYS A 136 -10.25 19.56 -16.77
C LYS A 136 -11.58 18.83 -16.98
N TYR A 137 -11.87 17.82 -16.16
CA TYR A 137 -13.01 16.94 -16.34
C TYR A 137 -14.04 17.11 -15.22
N VAL A 138 -15.28 16.68 -15.50
CA VAL A 138 -16.35 16.60 -14.51
C VAL A 138 -16.41 15.16 -13.97
N VAL A 139 -16.13 15.00 -12.67
CA VAL A 139 -15.99 13.69 -12.03
C VAL A 139 -17.11 13.45 -11.03
N ALA A 140 -17.96 12.45 -11.28
CA ALA A 140 -19.01 12.03 -10.37
C ALA A 140 -18.48 11.18 -9.20
N GLN A 141 -19.21 11.20 -8.09
CA GLN A 141 -18.92 10.37 -6.91
C GLN A 141 -19.23 8.89 -7.17
N ALA A 142 -18.55 7.99 -6.45
CA ALA A 142 -18.72 6.53 -6.58
C ALA A 142 -20.12 6.02 -6.22
N ASN A 143 -20.90 6.81 -5.48
CA ASN A 143 -22.25 6.47 -5.02
C ASN A 143 -23.36 6.88 -6.00
N ALA A 144 -23.02 7.42 -7.18
CA ALA A 144 -24.02 7.79 -8.18
C ALA A 144 -24.82 6.57 -8.65
N THR A 145 -26.14 6.73 -8.79
CA THR A 145 -27.03 5.62 -9.15
C THR A 145 -26.87 5.26 -10.62
N VAL A 146 -26.46 4.01 -10.89
CA VAL A 146 -26.34 3.45 -12.25
C VAL A 146 -27.35 2.32 -12.48
N ASP A 147 -27.91 2.25 -13.68
CA ASP A 147 -28.78 1.14 -14.10
C ASP A 147 -27.96 -0.12 -14.48
N LYS A 148 -28.66 -1.20 -14.83
CA LYS A 148 -28.02 -2.47 -15.25
C LYS A 148 -27.27 -2.35 -16.58
N ASP A 149 -27.62 -1.38 -17.39
CA ASP A 149 -27.02 -1.11 -18.69
C ASP A 149 -25.85 -0.12 -18.60
N GLY A 150 -25.57 0.38 -17.39
CA GLY A 150 -24.48 1.31 -17.07
C GLY A 150 -24.85 2.79 -17.16
N ASN A 151 -26.10 3.16 -17.39
CA ASN A 151 -26.50 4.56 -17.51
C ASN A 151 -26.74 5.20 -16.14
N LEU A 152 -26.40 6.48 -16.01
CA LEU A 152 -26.73 7.29 -14.84
C LEU A 152 -28.24 7.57 -14.81
N VAL A 153 -28.91 7.20 -13.71
CA VAL A 153 -30.37 7.23 -13.59
C VAL A 153 -30.90 8.57 -13.08
N ASP A 154 -30.12 9.23 -12.23
CA ASP A 154 -30.54 10.46 -11.55
C ASP A 154 -30.56 11.66 -12.51
N GLU A 155 -31.58 12.52 -12.41
CA GLU A 155 -31.67 13.74 -13.23
C GLU A 155 -30.50 14.72 -12.97
N LEU A 156 -29.99 14.71 -11.74
CA LEU A 156 -28.84 15.49 -11.32
C LEU A 156 -27.91 14.60 -10.49
N VAL A 157 -26.64 14.57 -10.86
CA VAL A 157 -25.59 13.80 -10.21
C VAL A 157 -24.63 14.76 -9.48
N SER A 158 -24.23 14.40 -8.26
CA SER A 158 -23.19 15.12 -7.53
C SER A 158 -21.83 14.87 -8.17
N ALA A 159 -21.22 15.93 -8.70
CA ALA A 159 -19.92 15.85 -9.35
C ALA A 159 -18.99 16.97 -8.89
N ARG A 160 -17.69 16.73 -8.98
CA ARG A 160 -16.64 17.71 -8.79
C ARG A 160 -16.25 18.28 -10.15
N GLU A 161 -16.22 19.60 -10.25
CA GLU A 161 -15.87 20.31 -11.48
C GLU A 161 -14.83 21.40 -11.22
N GLY A 162 -13.91 21.58 -12.18
CA GLY A 162 -12.94 22.67 -12.22
C GLY A 162 -11.71 22.47 -11.33
N SER A 163 -10.82 23.47 -11.36
CA SER A 163 -9.53 23.44 -10.64
C SER A 163 -9.69 23.43 -9.12
N GLU A 164 -10.75 24.05 -8.61
CA GLU A 164 -11.06 24.11 -7.16
C GLU A 164 -11.83 22.88 -6.67
N ARG A 165 -12.26 22.00 -7.59
CA ARG A 165 -12.98 20.74 -7.30
C ARG A 165 -14.23 20.94 -6.45
N GLU A 166 -14.95 22.03 -6.70
CA GLU A 166 -16.20 22.31 -6.02
C GLU A 166 -17.23 21.23 -6.35
N THR A 167 -17.96 20.78 -5.33
CA THR A 167 -19.05 19.82 -5.52
C THR A 167 -20.29 20.56 -5.99
N ARG A 168 -20.79 20.20 -7.18
CA ARG A 168 -21.98 20.78 -7.80
C ARG A 168 -22.88 19.66 -8.33
N MET A 169 -24.18 19.94 -8.38
CA MET A 169 -25.14 19.07 -9.05
C MET A 169 -25.10 19.36 -10.54
N VAL A 170 -24.79 18.34 -11.34
CA VAL A 170 -24.70 18.44 -12.81
C VAL A 170 -25.60 17.41 -13.47
N THR A 171 -25.99 17.67 -14.70
CA THR A 171 -26.75 16.70 -15.49
C THR A 171 -25.85 15.54 -15.95
N PRO A 172 -26.39 14.31 -16.10
CA PRO A 172 -25.60 13.13 -16.47
C PRO A 172 -24.82 13.21 -17.79
N ASP A 173 -25.24 14.07 -18.72
CA ASP A 173 -24.58 14.29 -20.02
C ASP A 173 -23.25 15.05 -19.88
N ARG A 174 -23.08 15.80 -18.79
CA ARG A 174 -21.84 16.52 -18.50
C ARG A 174 -20.79 15.68 -17.77
N VAL A 175 -21.19 14.56 -17.17
CA VAL A 175 -20.27 13.69 -16.42
C VAL A 175 -19.36 12.95 -17.40
N GLN A 176 -18.06 13.07 -17.20
CA GLN A 176 -17.05 12.45 -18.07
C GLN A 176 -16.32 11.29 -17.39
N TYR A 177 -16.25 11.32 -16.05
CA TYR A 177 -15.61 10.29 -15.26
C TYR A 177 -16.39 10.05 -13.97
N ILE A 178 -16.21 8.86 -13.37
CA ILE A 178 -16.72 8.52 -12.04
C ILE A 178 -15.62 7.84 -11.22
N ASP A 179 -15.66 8.04 -9.91
CA ASP A 179 -14.81 7.33 -8.96
C ASP A 179 -14.97 5.79 -9.08
N VAL A 180 -13.89 5.04 -8.88
CA VAL A 180 -13.91 3.56 -8.97
C VAL A 180 -14.54 2.94 -7.73
N ALA A 181 -14.16 3.43 -6.56
CA ALA A 181 -14.62 2.90 -5.28
C ALA A 181 -14.71 4.02 -4.23
N PRO A 182 -15.68 3.98 -3.29
CA PRO A 182 -15.74 4.95 -2.20
C PRO A 182 -14.48 4.94 -1.31
N SER A 183 -13.86 3.76 -1.14
CA SER A 183 -12.64 3.59 -0.34
C SER A 183 -11.39 4.20 -1.00
N GLN A 184 -11.45 4.64 -2.26
CA GLN A 184 -10.27 5.17 -2.97
C GLN A 184 -9.69 6.43 -2.33
N ILE A 185 -10.47 7.14 -1.52
CA ILE A 185 -10.11 8.42 -0.88
C ILE A 185 -9.17 8.21 0.31
N VAL A 186 -9.24 7.05 0.96
CA VAL A 186 -8.58 6.77 2.24
C VAL A 186 -7.39 5.83 2.06
N SER A 187 -6.54 5.75 3.09
CA SER A 187 -5.38 4.85 3.13
C SER A 187 -5.79 3.44 3.56
N ALA A 188 -4.83 2.50 3.48
CA ALA A 188 -5.04 1.13 3.95
C ALA A 188 -5.47 1.06 5.42
N ALA A 189 -4.84 1.83 6.32
CA ALA A 189 -5.19 1.83 7.73
C ALA A 189 -6.60 2.39 7.99
N ALA A 190 -6.94 3.54 7.40
CA ALA A 190 -8.26 4.12 7.55
C ALA A 190 -9.37 3.22 6.95
N SER A 191 -9.07 2.50 5.87
CA SER A 191 -10.01 1.55 5.24
C SER A 191 -10.31 0.31 6.07
N LEU A 192 -9.52 0.01 7.10
CA LEU A 192 -9.77 -1.10 8.04
C LEU A 192 -10.72 -0.73 9.17
N VAL A 193 -11.12 0.53 9.30
CA VAL A 193 -12.10 0.98 10.30
C VAL A 193 -13.51 0.73 9.75
N PRO A 194 -14.30 -0.21 10.33
CA PRO A 194 -15.69 -0.37 9.93
C PRO A 194 -16.51 0.85 10.38
N PHE A 195 -17.54 1.19 9.61
CA PHE A 195 -18.44 2.34 9.90
C PHE A 195 -17.73 3.70 9.97
N LEU A 196 -16.62 3.87 9.23
CA LEU A 196 -15.86 5.11 9.17
C LEU A 196 -16.74 6.34 8.85
N GLU A 197 -17.80 6.16 8.07
CA GLU A 197 -18.77 7.20 7.72
C GLU A 197 -19.60 7.72 8.91
N HIS A 198 -19.61 7.01 10.04
CA HIS A 198 -20.29 7.40 11.28
C HIS A 198 -19.35 7.97 12.34
N ASP A 199 -18.03 7.99 12.07
CA ASP A 199 -17.02 8.50 12.99
C ASP A 199 -16.57 9.92 12.62
N ASP A 200 -16.26 10.72 13.63
CA ASP A 200 -15.61 12.02 13.42
C ASP A 200 -14.18 11.85 12.92
N ALA A 201 -13.74 12.73 12.03
CA ALA A 201 -12.43 12.66 11.40
C ALA A 201 -11.26 12.64 12.39
N ASN A 202 -11.37 13.35 13.53
CA ASN A 202 -10.30 13.33 14.54
C ASN A 202 -10.19 11.96 15.22
N ARG A 203 -11.31 11.27 15.41
CA ARG A 203 -11.35 9.93 16.01
C ARG A 203 -10.90 8.87 15.02
N ALA A 204 -11.29 9.00 13.75
CA ALA A 204 -10.78 8.17 12.68
C ALA A 204 -9.24 8.28 12.55
N LEU A 205 -8.68 9.50 12.65
CA LEU A 205 -7.24 9.73 12.65
C LEU A 205 -6.55 9.01 13.81
N MET A 206 -7.08 9.16 15.03
CA MET A 206 -6.56 8.47 16.20
C MET A 206 -6.66 6.95 16.04
N GLY A 207 -7.78 6.43 15.55
CA GLY A 207 -8.02 5.02 15.31
C GLY A 207 -7.00 4.41 14.34
N ALA A 208 -6.83 5.01 13.16
CA ALA A 208 -5.85 4.56 12.17
C ALA A 208 -4.42 4.59 12.72
N ASN A 209 -4.06 5.61 13.51
CA ASN A 209 -2.75 5.69 14.15
C ASN A 209 -2.55 4.67 15.27
N MET A 210 -3.59 4.35 16.05
CA MET A 210 -3.55 3.37 17.12
C MET A 210 -3.43 1.93 16.58
N GLN A 211 -4.08 1.61 15.46
CA GLN A 211 -3.98 0.29 14.83
C GLN A 211 -2.52 -0.11 14.52
N ARG A 212 -1.68 0.85 14.13
CA ARG A 212 -0.24 0.60 13.86
C ARG A 212 0.58 0.26 15.09
N GLN A 213 0.07 0.57 16.27
CA GLN A 213 0.74 0.32 17.55
C GLN A 213 0.24 -0.97 18.22
N ALA A 214 -0.76 -1.64 17.65
CA ALA A 214 -1.28 -2.89 18.17
C ALA A 214 -0.18 -3.97 18.15
N VAL A 215 0.12 -4.54 19.31
CA VAL A 215 1.13 -5.59 19.44
C VAL A 215 0.50 -6.96 19.14
N PRO A 216 1.15 -7.83 18.35
CA PRO A 216 0.61 -9.15 18.05
C PRO A 216 0.27 -9.99 19.27
N CYS A 217 -0.98 -10.47 19.34
CA CYS A 217 -1.43 -11.38 20.38
C CYS A 217 -0.80 -12.78 20.20
N LEU A 218 -0.66 -13.54 21.30
CA LEU A 218 -0.19 -14.93 21.22
C LEU A 218 -1.09 -15.81 20.35
N ARG A 219 -2.40 -15.56 20.41
CA ARG A 219 -3.43 -16.15 19.55
C ARG A 219 -4.09 -15.00 18.80
N ALA A 220 -3.80 -14.89 17.52
CA ALA A 220 -4.55 -14.00 16.63
C ALA A 220 -5.98 -14.53 16.50
N ASP A 221 -6.95 -13.62 16.47
CA ASP A 221 -8.36 -13.93 16.26
C ASP A 221 -8.88 -12.96 15.20
N LYS A 222 -9.45 -13.51 14.12
CA LYS A 222 -9.96 -12.68 13.03
C LYS A 222 -11.08 -11.74 13.50
N PRO A 223 -11.16 -10.52 12.96
CA PRO A 223 -12.22 -9.60 13.34
C PRO A 223 -13.59 -10.16 12.94
N LEU A 224 -14.56 -10.15 13.86
CA LEU A 224 -15.95 -10.52 13.54
C LEU A 224 -16.63 -9.47 12.65
N VAL A 225 -16.18 -8.21 12.74
CA VAL A 225 -16.65 -7.09 11.95
C VAL A 225 -15.43 -6.51 11.22
N GLY A 226 -15.40 -6.66 9.90
CA GLY A 226 -14.32 -6.19 9.04
C GLY A 226 -14.82 -5.46 7.79
N THR A 227 -13.90 -4.94 6.98
CA THR A 227 -14.20 -4.16 5.77
C THR A 227 -13.87 -4.90 4.46
N GLY A 228 -13.16 -6.02 4.54
CA GLY A 228 -12.70 -6.82 3.40
C GLY A 228 -11.28 -6.48 2.94
N ILE A 229 -10.66 -5.44 3.50
CA ILE A 229 -9.27 -5.02 3.19
C ILE A 229 -8.24 -5.83 4.01
N GLU A 230 -8.68 -6.52 5.06
CA GLU A 230 -7.85 -7.30 5.98
C GLU A 230 -6.99 -8.32 5.25
N ARG A 231 -7.58 -9.06 4.30
CA ARG A 231 -6.88 -10.06 3.49
C ARG A 231 -5.81 -9.42 2.62
N THR A 232 -6.13 -8.32 1.95
CA THR A 232 -5.18 -7.60 1.09
C THR A 232 -3.99 -7.11 1.90
N VAL A 233 -4.21 -6.51 3.07
CA VAL A 233 -3.12 -6.03 3.94
C VAL A 233 -2.28 -7.19 4.48
N ALA A 234 -2.89 -8.30 4.89
CA ALA A 234 -2.16 -9.46 5.39
C ALA A 234 -1.26 -10.08 4.31
N VAL A 235 -1.79 -10.22 3.09
CA VAL A 235 -1.08 -10.76 1.92
C VAL A 235 0.03 -9.82 1.45
N ASP A 236 -0.30 -8.55 1.17
CA ASP A 236 0.63 -7.59 0.58
C ASP A 236 1.70 -7.11 1.56
N SER A 237 1.51 -7.33 2.87
CA SER A 237 2.56 -7.08 3.87
C SER A 237 3.76 -8.02 3.72
N GLY A 238 3.58 -9.21 3.10
CA GLY A 238 4.58 -10.26 3.02
C GLY A 238 4.80 -11.00 4.35
N THR A 239 3.96 -10.77 5.35
CA THR A 239 4.02 -11.48 6.65
C THR A 239 3.41 -12.87 6.54
N ALA A 240 2.32 -13.01 5.77
CA ALA A 240 1.76 -14.29 5.37
C ALA A 240 2.60 -14.92 4.25
N VAL A 241 2.75 -16.23 4.28
CA VAL A 241 3.46 -16.97 3.23
C VAL A 241 2.46 -17.40 2.17
N GLN A 242 2.73 -17.07 0.91
CA GLN A 242 1.90 -17.45 -0.23
C GLN A 242 2.55 -18.54 -1.07
N ALA A 243 1.72 -19.37 -1.69
CA ALA A 243 2.16 -20.32 -2.70
C ALA A 243 2.55 -19.59 -4.00
N THR A 244 3.79 -19.75 -4.44
CA THR A 244 4.28 -19.20 -5.72
C THR A 244 3.67 -19.93 -6.92
N ARG A 245 3.41 -21.23 -6.77
CA ARG A 245 2.80 -22.13 -7.76
C ARG A 245 1.71 -22.98 -7.11
N GLY A 246 0.70 -23.31 -7.90
CA GLY A 246 -0.38 -24.22 -7.50
C GLY A 246 0.08 -25.67 -7.42
N GLY A 247 -0.52 -26.43 -6.52
CA GLY A 247 -0.10 -27.81 -6.28
C GLY A 247 -0.87 -28.51 -5.17
N VAL A 248 -0.36 -29.68 -4.78
CA VAL A 248 -0.86 -30.45 -3.65
C VAL A 248 0.17 -30.42 -2.53
N VAL A 249 -0.29 -30.13 -1.31
CA VAL A 249 0.56 -30.10 -0.12
C VAL A 249 1.01 -31.53 0.22
N ASP A 250 2.30 -31.81 0.08
CA ASP A 250 2.88 -33.13 0.31
C ASP A 250 3.35 -33.31 1.76
N TYR A 251 3.91 -32.25 2.36
CA TYR A 251 4.40 -32.27 3.73
C TYR A 251 4.15 -30.94 4.44
N VAL A 252 3.69 -31.03 5.69
CA VAL A 252 3.48 -29.88 6.58
C VAL A 252 4.15 -30.13 7.91
N ASP A 253 4.95 -29.17 8.35
CA ASP A 253 5.53 -29.10 9.68
C ASP A 253 5.50 -27.65 10.17
N ALA A 254 5.68 -27.44 11.47
CA ALA A 254 5.75 -26.13 12.07
C ALA A 254 6.86 -25.24 11.48
N ASN A 255 7.90 -25.83 10.89
CA ASN A 255 9.07 -25.13 10.32
C ASN A 255 9.06 -25.00 8.81
N ARG A 256 8.36 -25.89 8.08
CA ARG A 256 8.34 -25.86 6.61
C ARG A 256 7.09 -26.49 6.04
N VAL A 257 6.69 -26.01 4.87
CA VAL A 257 5.61 -26.58 4.05
C VAL A 257 6.21 -26.96 2.70
N VAL A 258 5.89 -28.16 2.22
CA VAL A 258 6.35 -28.67 0.92
C VAL A 258 5.13 -28.89 0.04
N ILE A 259 5.13 -28.25 -1.13
CA ILE A 259 4.07 -28.35 -2.11
C ILE A 259 4.63 -29.03 -3.35
N ARG A 260 3.99 -30.12 -3.75
CA ARG A 260 4.24 -30.75 -5.05
C ARG A 260 3.45 -29.97 -6.09
N VAL A 261 4.17 -29.35 -7.01
CA VAL A 261 3.64 -28.44 -8.02
C VAL A 261 2.84 -29.23 -9.06
N ASN A 262 1.77 -28.64 -9.59
CA ASN A 262 1.02 -29.22 -10.69
C ASN A 262 1.87 -29.24 -11.97
N ASP A 263 1.74 -30.30 -12.79
CA ASP A 263 2.51 -30.46 -14.03
C ASP A 263 2.31 -29.28 -15.01
N ASP A 264 1.14 -28.64 -14.99
CA ASP A 264 0.81 -27.48 -15.83
C ASP A 264 1.63 -26.21 -15.49
N GLU A 265 2.01 -26.06 -14.22
CA GLU A 265 2.81 -24.92 -13.71
C GLU A 265 4.30 -25.27 -13.55
N ALA A 266 4.67 -26.53 -13.77
CA ALA A 266 6.04 -27.01 -13.68
C ALA A 266 6.83 -26.61 -14.94
N VAL A 267 7.89 -25.83 -14.74
CA VAL A 267 8.80 -25.45 -15.83
C VAL A 267 9.78 -26.60 -16.10
N ALA A 268 9.94 -26.98 -17.37
CA ALA A 268 10.85 -28.04 -17.77
C ALA A 268 12.30 -27.73 -17.34
N GLY A 269 12.86 -28.59 -16.50
CA GLY A 269 14.22 -28.45 -15.93
C GLY A 269 14.27 -27.99 -14.48
N GLU A 270 13.14 -27.58 -13.89
CA GLU A 270 13.04 -27.28 -12.46
C GLU A 270 12.56 -28.47 -11.65
N VAL A 271 12.89 -28.47 -10.35
CA VAL A 271 12.35 -29.44 -9.40
C VAL A 271 10.86 -29.11 -9.19
N GLY A 272 9.96 -30.06 -9.48
CA GLY A 272 8.50 -29.91 -9.33
C GLY A 272 8.01 -29.88 -7.88
N VAL A 273 8.84 -29.38 -6.95
CA VAL A 273 8.56 -29.33 -5.52
C VAL A 273 9.01 -27.96 -4.99
N ASP A 274 8.07 -27.22 -4.40
CA ASP A 274 8.35 -25.96 -3.72
C ASP A 274 8.45 -26.17 -2.21
N ILE A 275 9.53 -25.64 -1.62
CA ILE A 275 9.80 -25.74 -0.18
C ILE A 275 9.73 -24.33 0.41
N TYR A 276 8.76 -24.13 1.31
CA TYR A 276 8.55 -22.88 2.03
C TYR A 276 9.05 -23.03 3.46
N ASN A 277 10.14 -22.34 3.80
CA ASN A 277 10.66 -22.32 5.16
C ASN A 277 9.98 -21.19 5.95
N LEU A 278 9.43 -21.54 7.12
CA LEU A 278 8.69 -20.63 7.97
C LEU A 278 9.61 -19.96 9.01
N ILE A 279 9.39 -18.68 9.27
CA ILE A 279 10.09 -17.92 10.31
C ILE A 279 9.51 -18.27 11.67
N LYS A 280 10.34 -18.72 12.61
CA LYS A 280 9.93 -19.09 13.97
C LYS A 280 10.55 -18.15 15.00
N TYR A 281 9.70 -17.66 15.90
CA TYR A 281 10.09 -16.93 17.13
C TYR A 281 11.26 -15.96 16.98
N THR A 282 11.22 -15.13 15.94
CA THR A 282 12.26 -14.13 15.66
C THR A 282 11.84 -12.78 16.24
N ARG A 283 12.81 -12.02 16.75
CA ARG A 283 12.59 -10.69 17.33
C ARG A 283 12.44 -9.65 16.22
N SER A 284 11.41 -8.80 16.31
CA SER A 284 11.25 -7.64 15.42
C SER A 284 12.08 -6.43 15.89
N ASN A 285 12.16 -5.39 15.04
CA ASN A 285 12.79 -4.11 15.39
C ASN A 285 12.20 -3.46 16.66
N GLN A 286 10.90 -3.66 16.92
CA GLN A 286 10.19 -3.11 18.08
C GLN A 286 10.09 -4.11 19.25
N ASN A 287 10.91 -5.17 19.25
CA ASN A 287 10.95 -6.20 20.29
C ASN A 287 9.67 -7.04 20.41
N THR A 288 8.86 -7.07 19.36
CA THR A 288 7.72 -7.98 19.24
C THR A 288 8.16 -9.32 18.65
N ASN A 289 7.24 -10.29 18.59
CA ASN A 289 7.51 -11.64 18.10
C ASN A 289 7.01 -11.80 16.66
N ILE A 290 7.90 -12.21 15.76
CA ILE A 290 7.57 -12.64 14.41
C ILE A 290 7.60 -14.16 14.39
N ASN A 291 6.42 -14.76 14.21
CA ASN A 291 6.27 -16.20 14.13
C ASN A 291 5.21 -16.56 13.11
N GLN A 292 5.59 -17.41 12.16
CA GLN A 292 4.69 -17.99 11.17
C GLN A 292 4.15 -19.35 11.62
N ARG A 293 2.92 -19.67 11.20
CA ARG A 293 2.20 -20.91 11.52
C ARG A 293 1.59 -21.47 10.24
N PRO A 294 1.85 -22.74 9.89
CA PRO A 294 1.19 -23.35 8.74
C PRO A 294 -0.32 -23.42 8.98
N MET A 295 -1.09 -23.08 7.95
CA MET A 295 -2.55 -23.16 7.96
C MET A 295 -3.05 -24.40 7.21
N VAL A 296 -2.35 -24.77 6.14
CA VAL A 296 -2.70 -25.91 5.27
C VAL A 296 -2.40 -27.26 5.91
N LYS A 297 -3.08 -28.30 5.44
CA LYS A 297 -2.90 -29.70 5.82
C LYS A 297 -2.34 -30.50 4.65
N VAL A 298 -1.71 -31.63 4.98
CA VAL A 298 -1.22 -32.58 3.97
C VAL A 298 -2.41 -33.10 3.14
N GLY A 299 -2.28 -33.02 1.82
CA GLY A 299 -3.31 -33.39 0.86
C GLY A 299 -4.20 -32.23 0.39
N ASP A 300 -4.08 -31.04 0.97
CA ASP A 300 -4.82 -29.86 0.51
C ASP A 300 -4.34 -29.45 -0.90
N ILE A 301 -5.28 -29.01 -1.73
CA ILE A 301 -5.01 -28.46 -3.07
C ILE A 301 -4.96 -26.95 -2.93
N VAL A 302 -3.83 -26.34 -3.32
CA VAL A 302 -3.60 -24.90 -3.24
C VAL A 302 -3.42 -24.34 -4.64
N ALA A 303 -4.00 -23.16 -4.88
CA ALA A 303 -3.76 -22.40 -6.10
C ALA A 303 -2.59 -21.44 -5.91
N ARG A 304 -2.05 -20.96 -7.04
CA ARG A 304 -1.07 -19.89 -7.04
C ARG A 304 -1.63 -18.64 -6.34
N GLY A 305 -0.88 -18.12 -5.37
CA GLY A 305 -1.25 -16.94 -4.57
C GLY A 305 -2.03 -17.26 -3.29
N ASP A 306 -2.42 -18.52 -3.05
CA ASP A 306 -3.07 -18.90 -1.80
C ASP A 306 -2.12 -18.77 -0.61
N VAL A 307 -2.68 -18.35 0.54
CA VAL A 307 -1.94 -18.27 1.79
C VAL A 307 -1.75 -19.68 2.34
N ILE A 308 -0.51 -20.07 2.59
CA ILE A 308 -0.16 -21.40 3.12
C ILE A 308 0.20 -21.37 4.60
N ALA A 309 0.69 -20.22 5.08
CA ALA A 309 1.03 -20.01 6.48
C ALA A 309 0.73 -18.56 6.89
N ASP A 310 0.09 -18.43 8.05
CA ASP A 310 -0.15 -17.15 8.70
C ASP A 310 1.14 -16.64 9.36
N GLY A 311 1.29 -15.32 9.45
CA GLY A 311 2.33 -14.64 10.17
C GLY A 311 1.88 -14.10 11.54
N ALA A 312 2.56 -13.05 11.99
CA ALA A 312 2.16 -12.35 13.21
C ALA A 312 0.93 -11.49 12.93
N SER A 313 -0.06 -11.49 13.84
CA SER A 313 -1.33 -10.75 13.68
C SER A 313 -2.09 -11.07 12.39
N THR A 314 -2.09 -12.34 11.98
CA THR A 314 -2.94 -12.84 10.89
C THR A 314 -3.61 -14.14 11.30
N ASP A 315 -4.85 -14.34 10.87
CA ASP A 315 -5.62 -15.56 11.06
C ASP A 315 -6.35 -15.89 9.76
N MET A 316 -6.14 -17.08 9.23
CA MET A 316 -6.74 -17.56 7.98
C MET A 316 -6.45 -16.66 6.76
N GLY A 317 -5.28 -16.02 6.72
CA GLY A 317 -4.90 -15.06 5.69
C GLY A 317 -5.55 -13.68 5.82
N GLU A 318 -6.28 -13.40 6.89
CA GLU A 318 -6.84 -12.09 7.22
C GLU A 318 -6.02 -11.40 8.31
N LEU A 319 -5.97 -10.07 8.27
CA LEU A 319 -5.33 -9.27 9.30
C LEU A 319 -6.12 -9.36 10.61
N ALA A 320 -5.44 -9.79 11.67
CA ALA A 320 -5.97 -10.02 13.00
C ALA A 320 -5.08 -9.32 14.05
N LEU A 321 -5.24 -8.00 14.16
CA LEU A 321 -4.43 -7.16 15.07
C LEU A 321 -4.75 -7.39 16.55
N GLY A 322 -5.94 -7.90 16.87
CA GLY A 322 -6.45 -8.04 18.23
C GLY A 322 -7.30 -9.29 18.43
N GLN A 323 -8.25 -9.20 19.36
CA GLN A 323 -9.25 -10.23 19.69
C GLN A 323 -10.60 -9.55 19.92
N ASN A 324 -11.69 -10.27 19.64
CA ASN A 324 -13.06 -9.75 19.78
C ASN A 324 -13.57 -9.80 21.23
#